data_AF-A0A8X8XRJ2-F1
#
_entry.id   AF-A0A8X8XRJ2-F1
#
_cell.length_a   1.000
_cell.length_b   1.000
_cell.length_c   1.000
_cell.angle_alpha   90.00
_cell.angle_beta   90.00
_cell.angle_gamma   90.00
#
_symmetry.space_group_name_H-M   'P 1'
#
loop_
_entity.id
_entity.type
_entity.pdbx_description
1 polymer ?
#
loop_
_entity_poly.entity_id
_entity_poly.type
_entity_poly.pdbx_seq_one_letter_code
_entity_poly.pdbx_strand_id
1 'polypeptide(L)'
;MSLVMEINPHGKLIRKMENQILVQEPLTSLLKATCSATATDCFPKQADMRMSESADPPFEIAYKHLLENVPENVRLRNSLSTVEECELPLIDMQQLGLGEAERQECKKLIARASQEWGFFQVINDGASRNVLENMRSEQVKLMRKSFQEKKAYKDLNLSDGTYRWGAPLPTSLKQLSWSEAFHVQLSDILDSRRSHNTNRLRSSMEEFVFAICEVAKELAEILAEEMGRETDLFQEACLPESCYLRLNRYPPCPNYSHLMGLMPHTDTSFLTAWSNNLYKSVEHRVVVANPVKERFSTAYFLCPPTETVIESGGVGGAVYRSFSFGEYKKQIELDVKNVGQKIGLPRFLLPTH
;
A
#
# COMPACT_ATOMS: atom_id res chain seq x y z
N MET A 1 11.23 -7.48 0.48
CA MET A 1 10.62 -6.50 1.38
C MET A 1 10.80 -5.16 0.71
N SER A 2 9.76 -4.35 0.69
CA SER A 2 9.91 -2.89 0.65
C SER A 2 9.69 -2.42 2.06
N LEU A 3 10.31 -1.32 2.46
CA LEU A 3 9.79 -0.62 3.63
C LEU A 3 8.57 0.19 3.17
N VAL A 4 7.39 -0.40 3.34
CA VAL A 4 6.11 0.30 3.16
C VAL A 4 5.51 0.52 4.53
N MET A 5 5.35 1.79 4.89
CA MET A 5 4.71 2.16 6.13
C MET A 5 3.29 2.62 5.83
N GLU A 6 2.33 1.82 6.29
CA GLU A 6 0.90 2.13 6.20
C GLU A 6 0.39 2.57 7.58
N ILE A 7 -0.09 3.80 7.68
CA ILE A 7 -0.60 4.31 8.96
C ILE A 7 -2.04 3.87 9.18
N ASN A 8 -2.25 3.31 10.37
CA ASN A 8 -3.54 2.82 10.81
C ASN A 8 -3.87 3.33 12.24
N PRO A 9 -4.67 4.40 12.37
CA PRO A 9 -4.98 5.00 13.68
C PRO A 9 -5.94 4.17 14.54
N HIS A 10 -6.51 3.09 14.00
CA HIS A 10 -7.41 2.20 14.72
C HIS A 10 -6.94 0.77 14.44
N GLY A 11 -6.10 0.21 15.31
CA GLY A 11 -5.53 -1.13 15.19
C GLY A 11 -6.49 -2.11 14.51
N LYS A 12 -6.15 -2.52 13.29
CA LYS A 12 -6.91 -3.53 12.54
C LYS A 12 -6.14 -4.83 12.56
N LEU A 13 -6.90 -5.92 12.59
CA LEU A 13 -6.41 -7.26 12.34
C LEU A 13 -5.79 -7.31 10.94
N ILE A 14 -4.46 -7.40 10.87
CA ILE A 14 -3.76 -7.81 9.67
C ILE A 14 -3.66 -9.34 9.76
N ARG A 15 -4.39 -10.04 8.89
CA ARG A 15 -4.55 -11.50 8.92
C ARG A 15 -3.53 -12.15 8.01
N LYS A 16 -2.75 -13.12 8.48
CA LYS A 16 -1.94 -13.97 7.60
C LYS A 16 -2.80 -15.11 7.05
N MET A 17 -2.69 -15.37 5.76
CA MET A 17 -3.31 -16.50 5.08
C MET A 17 -2.19 -17.25 4.34
N GLU A 18 -1.66 -18.32 4.95
CA GLU A 18 -0.51 -19.10 4.48
C GLU A 18 0.72 -18.22 4.19
N ASN A 19 0.86 -17.75 2.93
CA ASN A 19 1.95 -16.92 2.40
C ASN A 19 1.49 -15.50 2.02
N GLN A 20 0.27 -15.11 2.37
CA GLN A 20 -0.30 -13.81 2.05
C GLN A 20 -0.71 -13.03 3.30
N ILE A 21 -0.61 -11.71 3.23
CA ILE A 21 -1.14 -10.81 4.25
C ILE A 21 -2.43 -10.15 3.75
N LEU A 22 -3.47 -10.25 4.57
CA LEU A 22 -4.81 -9.79 4.30
C LEU A 22 -5.16 -8.66 5.26
N VAL A 23 -5.39 -7.48 4.70
CA VAL A 23 -5.75 -6.29 5.48
C VAL A 23 -7.27 -6.15 5.49
N GLN A 24 -7.91 -6.41 6.64
CA GLN A 24 -9.38 -6.36 6.81
C GLN A 24 -9.79 -5.46 7.98
N GLU A 25 -11.02 -4.93 7.98
CA GLU A 25 -11.62 -4.37 9.19
C GLU A 25 -12.13 -5.48 10.13
N PRO A 26 -12.06 -5.31 11.47
CA PRO A 26 -12.71 -6.22 12.40
C PRO A 26 -14.22 -6.34 12.12
N LEU A 27 -14.72 -7.57 12.00
CA LEU A 27 -16.15 -7.88 11.88
C LEU A 27 -16.96 -7.49 13.13
N THR A 28 -16.33 -7.07 14.23
CA THR A 28 -16.99 -6.77 15.51
C THR A 28 -17.91 -5.54 15.49
N SER A 29 -17.99 -4.81 14.37
CA SER A 29 -19.04 -3.81 14.16
C SER A 29 -20.35 -4.37 13.58
N LEU A 30 -20.43 -5.67 13.25
CA LEU A 30 -21.59 -6.29 12.60
C LEU A 30 -22.72 -6.80 13.52
N LEU A 31 -22.57 -6.79 14.85
CA LEU A 31 -23.57 -7.42 15.75
C LEU A 31 -24.52 -6.47 16.51
N LYS A 32 -24.65 -5.19 16.11
CA LYS A 32 -25.62 -4.27 16.75
C LYS A 32 -26.62 -3.58 15.83
N ALA A 33 -26.82 -4.06 14.60
CA ALA A 33 -27.86 -3.53 13.71
C ALA A 33 -28.85 -4.60 13.26
N THR A 34 -29.51 -5.26 14.21
CA THR A 34 -30.80 -5.93 13.97
C THR A 34 -31.88 -5.17 14.71
N CYS A 35 -32.66 -4.36 14.00
CA CYS A 35 -34.13 -4.45 13.97
C CYS A 35 -34.78 -3.24 13.28
N SER A 36 -35.73 -3.59 12.41
CA SER A 36 -36.90 -2.81 11.96
C SER A 36 -36.68 -1.64 10.99
N ALA A 37 -36.80 -1.95 9.69
CA ALA A 37 -37.51 -1.07 8.77
C ALA A 37 -38.34 -1.92 7.80
N THR A 38 -39.65 -1.79 7.92
CA THR A 38 -40.68 -2.38 7.06
C THR A 38 -40.57 -1.88 5.63
N ALA A 39 -40.78 -2.79 4.68
CA ALA A 39 -40.89 -2.51 3.26
C ALA A 39 -42.14 -1.69 2.93
N THR A 40 -41.98 -0.56 2.23
CA THR A 40 -42.92 -0.08 1.21
C THR A 40 -42.28 1.02 0.36
N ASP A 41 -42.35 0.83 -0.96
CA ASP A 41 -42.41 1.80 -2.06
C ASP A 41 -41.40 2.96 -2.13
N CYS A 42 -40.54 2.92 -3.16
CA CYS A 42 -40.62 3.82 -4.32
C CYS A 42 -39.47 3.51 -5.30
N PHE A 43 -39.80 3.01 -6.49
CA PHE A 43 -38.91 3.12 -7.66
C PHE A 43 -38.83 4.58 -8.11
N PRO A 44 -37.65 5.08 -8.51
CA PRO A 44 -37.60 6.11 -9.54
C PRO A 44 -36.96 5.56 -10.81
N LYS A 45 -37.78 5.51 -11.86
CA LYS A 45 -37.33 5.59 -13.25
C LYS A 45 -36.76 7.00 -13.47
N GLN A 46 -35.45 7.12 -13.66
CA GLN A 46 -34.82 8.00 -14.66
C GLN A 46 -33.30 7.87 -14.57
N ALA A 47 -32.75 7.06 -15.47
CA ALA A 47 -31.34 7.10 -15.82
C ALA A 47 -31.17 8.18 -16.89
N ASP A 48 -30.85 9.40 -16.47
CA ASP A 48 -29.95 10.27 -17.26
C ASP A 48 -29.45 11.46 -16.43
N MET A 49 -28.15 11.75 -16.55
CA MET A 49 -27.52 13.05 -16.28
C MET A 49 -27.35 13.54 -14.81
N ARG A 50 -26.59 12.82 -13.96
CA ARG A 50 -25.84 13.40 -12.81
C ARG A 50 -24.49 12.70 -12.54
N MET A 51 -23.71 12.43 -13.58
CA MET A 51 -22.35 11.88 -13.40
C MET A 51 -21.30 12.91 -12.95
N SER A 52 -21.65 14.20 -12.90
CA SER A 52 -20.69 15.28 -12.60
C SER A 52 -20.40 15.48 -11.10
N GLU A 53 -21.21 14.93 -10.19
CA GLU A 53 -21.07 15.18 -8.74
C GLU A 53 -20.59 13.98 -7.92
N SER A 54 -20.57 12.77 -8.49
CA SER A 54 -20.15 11.58 -7.73
C SER A 54 -18.66 11.65 -7.38
N ALA A 55 -18.32 11.38 -6.13
CA ALA A 55 -16.94 11.17 -5.72
C ALA A 55 -16.38 9.83 -6.23
N ASP A 56 -17.24 8.83 -6.41
CA ASP A 56 -16.79 7.49 -6.76
C ASP A 56 -16.36 7.39 -8.22
N PRO A 57 -15.23 6.72 -8.51
CA PRO A 57 -14.91 6.33 -9.87
C PRO A 57 -16.03 5.48 -10.48
N PRO A 58 -16.25 5.56 -11.80
CA PRO A 58 -17.37 4.89 -12.46
C PRO A 58 -17.11 3.38 -12.67
N PHE A 59 -16.81 2.64 -11.59
CA PHE A 59 -16.47 1.22 -11.60
C PHE A 59 -17.53 0.37 -12.29
N GLU A 60 -18.80 0.52 -11.88
CA GLU A 60 -19.89 -0.32 -12.41
C GLU A 60 -20.11 -0.10 -13.90
N ILE A 61 -20.04 1.15 -14.35
CA ILE A 61 -20.23 1.51 -15.77
C ILE A 61 -19.03 1.03 -16.58
N ALA A 62 -17.80 1.28 -16.13
CA ALA A 62 -16.59 0.95 -16.87
C ALA A 62 -16.33 -0.56 -16.95
N TYR A 63 -16.68 -1.31 -15.91
CA TYR A 63 -16.45 -2.75 -15.83
C TYR A 63 -17.73 -3.58 -16.00
N LYS A 64 -18.81 -2.97 -16.49
CA LYS A 64 -20.12 -3.61 -16.71
C LYS A 64 -20.00 -4.99 -17.37
N HIS A 65 -19.26 -5.09 -18.46
CA HIS A 65 -19.05 -6.33 -19.21
C HIS A 65 -18.36 -7.45 -18.39
N LEU A 66 -17.53 -7.11 -17.40
CA LEU A 66 -16.90 -8.09 -16.51
C LEU A 66 -17.82 -8.48 -15.35
N LEU A 67 -18.62 -7.54 -14.86
CA LEU A 67 -19.48 -7.71 -13.68
C LEU A 67 -20.80 -8.45 -14.02
N GLU A 68 -21.34 -8.24 -15.21
CA GLU A 68 -22.58 -8.89 -15.68
C GLU A 68 -22.42 -10.40 -15.85
N ASN A 69 -21.22 -10.86 -16.22
CA ASN A 69 -20.90 -12.27 -16.46
C ASN A 69 -20.56 -13.07 -15.18
N VAL A 70 -20.68 -12.46 -13.99
CA VAL A 70 -20.41 -13.15 -12.73
C VAL A 70 -21.63 -13.98 -12.31
N PRO A 71 -21.52 -15.31 -12.22
CA PRO A 71 -22.58 -16.17 -11.70
C PRO A 71 -23.07 -15.70 -10.32
N GLU A 72 -24.38 -15.75 -10.10
CA GLU A 72 -25.03 -15.21 -8.90
C GLU A 72 -24.52 -15.85 -7.60
N ASN A 73 -24.10 -17.12 -7.67
CA ASN A 73 -23.46 -17.87 -6.59
C ASN A 73 -22.03 -17.40 -6.23
N VAL A 74 -21.36 -16.64 -7.10
CA VAL A 74 -20.03 -16.03 -6.86
C VAL A 74 -20.18 -14.62 -6.28
N ARG A 75 -21.27 -13.91 -6.61
CA ARG A 75 -21.56 -12.54 -6.09
C ARG A 75 -21.62 -12.48 -4.56
N LEU A 76 -22.08 -13.56 -3.93
CA LEU A 76 -22.32 -13.70 -2.48
C LEU A 76 -21.29 -14.57 -1.74
N ARG A 77 -20.24 -15.05 -2.43
CA ARG A 77 -19.30 -16.00 -1.81
C ARG A 77 -18.30 -15.26 -0.91
N ASN A 78 -18.65 -15.12 0.36
CA ASN A 78 -17.64 -15.11 1.42
C ASN A 78 -16.99 -16.49 1.39
N SER A 79 -15.91 -16.69 0.62
CA SER A 79 -15.10 -17.90 0.79
C SER A 79 -14.44 -17.82 2.16
N LEU A 80 -15.15 -18.28 3.18
CA LEU A 80 -14.61 -18.66 4.48
C LEU A 80 -13.75 -19.90 4.25
N SER A 81 -12.53 -19.70 3.74
CA SER A 81 -11.46 -20.61 4.12
C SER A 81 -11.28 -20.47 5.63
N THR A 82 -11.19 -21.59 6.34
CA THR A 82 -10.74 -21.61 7.73
C THR A 82 -9.29 -21.19 7.74
N VAL A 83 -9.05 -19.90 7.93
CA VAL A 83 -7.71 -19.31 7.99
C VAL A 83 -7.30 -19.23 9.45
N GLU A 84 -6.10 -19.70 9.76
CA GLU A 84 -5.49 -19.53 11.07
C GLU A 84 -5.24 -18.03 11.29
N GLU A 85 -5.95 -17.42 12.24
CA GLU A 85 -5.77 -16.02 12.56
C GLU A 85 -4.50 -15.86 13.40
N CYS A 86 -3.50 -15.15 12.85
CA CYS A 86 -2.30 -14.77 13.59
C CYS A 86 -2.18 -13.25 13.63
N GLU A 87 -1.80 -12.71 14.78
CA GLU A 87 -1.44 -11.31 14.93
C GLU A 87 -0.04 -11.07 14.36
N LEU A 88 0.15 -9.93 13.68
CA LEU A 88 1.49 -9.52 13.26
C LEU A 88 2.33 -9.13 14.48
N PRO A 89 3.66 -9.31 14.43
CA PRO A 89 4.57 -8.78 15.44
C PRO A 89 4.31 -7.29 15.68
N LEU A 90 4.20 -6.88 16.93
CA LEU A 90 4.05 -5.49 17.36
C LEU A 90 5.36 -5.05 18.03
N ILE A 91 5.98 -4.01 17.49
CA ILE A 91 7.30 -3.54 17.90
C ILE A 91 7.17 -2.15 18.51
N ASP A 92 7.64 -2.01 19.74
CA ASP A 92 7.72 -0.73 20.43
C ASP A 92 9.06 -0.05 20.13
N MET A 93 9.04 1.00 19.31
CA MET A 93 10.26 1.71 18.90
C MET A 93 10.85 2.56 20.03
N GLN A 94 10.09 2.84 21.11
CA GLN A 94 10.65 3.56 22.27
C GLN A 94 11.80 2.77 22.92
N GLN A 95 11.79 1.44 22.79
CA GLN A 95 12.83 0.54 23.30
C GLN A 95 14.22 0.87 22.73
N LEU A 96 14.31 1.49 21.54
CA LEU A 96 15.57 1.91 20.92
C LEU A 96 16.30 3.01 21.71
N GLY A 97 15.57 3.75 22.56
CA GLY A 97 16.10 4.87 23.34
C GLY A 97 16.24 4.62 24.85
N LEU A 98 15.92 3.42 25.36
CA LEU A 98 15.91 3.14 26.82
C LEU A 98 17.28 2.72 27.38
N GLY A 99 18.05 1.94 26.61
CA GLY A 99 19.33 1.38 27.02
C GLY A 99 19.92 0.48 25.95
N GLU A 100 21.21 0.13 26.05
CA GLU A 100 21.89 -0.65 25.01
C GLU A 100 21.32 -2.07 24.87
N ALA A 101 20.93 -2.70 25.98
CA ALA A 101 20.35 -4.04 25.97
C ALA A 101 18.97 -4.04 25.31
N GLU A 102 18.09 -3.11 25.69
CA GLU A 102 16.75 -2.93 25.13
C GLU A 102 16.81 -2.56 23.65
N ARG A 103 17.74 -1.66 23.28
CA ARG A 103 17.99 -1.27 21.89
C ARG A 103 18.39 -2.48 21.06
N GLN A 104 19.34 -3.28 21.52
CA GLN A 104 19.82 -4.45 20.79
C GLN A 104 18.73 -5.53 20.66
N GLU A 105 17.89 -5.72 21.69
CA GLU A 105 16.76 -6.64 21.61
C GLU A 105 15.70 -6.15 20.61
N CYS A 106 15.38 -4.86 20.62
CA CYS A 106 14.44 -4.26 19.67
C CYS A 106 14.91 -4.42 18.22
N LYS A 107 16.20 -4.19 17.94
CA LYS A 107 16.79 -4.42 16.61
C LYS A 107 16.64 -5.87 16.15
N LYS A 108 16.96 -6.84 17.03
CA LYS A 108 16.78 -8.27 16.75
C LYS A 108 15.33 -8.63 16.48
N LEU A 109 14.38 -8.03 17.22
CA LEU A 109 12.95 -8.22 16.98
C LEU A 109 12.52 -7.71 15.60
N ILE A 110 13.00 -6.53 15.19
CA ILE A 110 12.75 -5.95 13.85
C ILE A 110 13.29 -6.88 12.76
N ALA A 111 14.54 -7.33 12.88
CA ALA A 111 15.15 -8.24 11.93
C ALA A 111 14.42 -9.58 11.87
N ARG A 112 14.13 -10.19 13.03
CA ARG A 112 13.41 -11.45 13.13
C ARG A 112 12.00 -11.37 12.53
N ALA A 113 11.25 -10.31 12.81
CA ALA A 113 9.94 -10.09 12.21
C ALA A 113 10.04 -9.96 10.68
N SER A 114 11.08 -9.29 10.19
CA SER A 114 11.35 -9.14 8.75
C SER A 114 11.75 -10.45 8.05
N GLN A 115 12.44 -11.35 8.76
CA GLN A 115 12.82 -12.68 8.29
C GLN A 115 11.64 -13.67 8.33
N GLU A 116 10.88 -13.69 9.43
CA GLU A 116 9.82 -14.67 9.62
C GLU A 116 8.55 -14.26 8.87
N TRP A 117 8.17 -12.99 8.97
CA TRP A 117 6.89 -12.44 8.52
C TRP A 117 7.02 -11.50 7.32
N GLY A 118 8.13 -10.76 7.20
CA GLY A 118 8.28 -9.68 6.21
C GLY A 118 7.32 -8.50 6.44
N PHE A 119 6.62 -8.48 7.57
CA PHE A 119 5.65 -7.47 8.01
C PHE A 119 5.60 -7.43 9.54
N PHE A 120 5.41 -6.23 10.09
CA PHE A 120 5.18 -6.00 11.51
C PHE A 120 4.47 -4.66 11.70
N GLN A 121 3.97 -4.42 12.90
CA GLN A 121 3.41 -3.15 13.34
C GLN A 121 4.44 -2.44 14.22
N VAL A 122 4.49 -1.11 14.14
CA VAL A 122 5.29 -0.28 15.04
C VAL A 122 4.38 0.61 15.88
N ILE A 123 4.79 0.86 17.12
CA ILE A 123 4.21 1.86 18.03
C ILE A 123 5.32 2.69 18.65
N ASN A 124 4.96 3.87 19.14
CA ASN A 124 5.91 4.83 19.72
C ASN A 124 7.10 5.12 18.80
N ASP A 125 6.84 5.18 17.49
CA ASP A 125 7.78 5.43 16.40
C ASP A 125 8.21 6.90 16.29
N GLY A 126 7.81 7.76 17.22
CA GLY A 126 8.16 9.18 17.23
C GLY A 126 7.32 10.05 16.28
N ALA A 127 6.54 9.47 15.35
CA ALA A 127 5.64 10.26 14.52
C ALA A 127 4.47 10.81 15.35
N SER A 128 4.30 12.14 15.30
CA SER A 128 3.23 12.82 16.05
C SER A 128 1.84 12.38 15.59
N ARG A 129 1.00 11.94 16.54
CA ARG A 129 -0.41 11.58 16.26
C ARG A 129 -1.15 12.66 15.49
N ASN A 130 -0.92 13.93 15.81
CA ASN A 130 -1.58 15.06 15.14
C ASN A 130 -1.18 15.13 13.66
N VAL A 131 0.08 14.85 13.32
CA VAL A 131 0.56 14.81 11.93
C VAL A 131 -0.16 13.70 11.16
N LEU A 132 -0.28 12.50 11.75
CA LEU A 132 -0.99 11.38 11.15
C LEU A 132 -2.49 11.66 10.94
N GLU A 133 -3.14 12.27 11.94
CA GLU A 133 -4.56 12.62 11.90
C GLU A 133 -4.85 13.74 10.89
N ASN A 134 -4.00 14.77 10.82
CA ASN A 134 -4.10 15.85 9.85
C ASN A 134 -3.97 15.33 8.42
N MET A 135 -2.95 14.52 8.16
CA MET A 135 -2.75 13.92 6.84
C MET A 135 -3.95 13.05 6.44
N ARG A 136 -4.48 12.24 7.35
CA ARG A 136 -5.69 11.44 7.12
C ARG A 136 -6.91 12.33 6.81
N SER A 137 -7.10 13.41 7.57
CA SER A 137 -8.21 14.35 7.38
C SER A 137 -8.16 15.00 5.99
N GLU A 138 -6.99 15.49 5.57
CA GLU A 138 -6.82 16.09 4.26
C GLU A 138 -6.91 15.07 3.11
N GLN A 139 -6.41 13.85 3.30
CA GLN A 139 -6.62 12.75 2.35
C GLN A 139 -8.12 12.47 2.12
N VAL A 140 -8.90 12.38 3.20
CA VAL A 140 -10.34 12.11 3.11
C VAL A 140 -11.05 13.24 2.35
N LYS A 141 -10.68 14.50 2.62
CA LYS A 141 -11.23 15.67 1.89
C LYS A 141 -10.90 15.61 0.40
N LEU A 142 -9.64 15.33 0.04
CA LEU A 142 -9.20 15.15 -1.35
C LEU A 142 -10.04 14.08 -2.05
N MET A 143 -10.11 12.90 -1.43
CA MET A 143 -10.71 11.71 -2.04
C MET A 143 -12.25 11.79 -2.14
N ARG A 144 -12.89 12.68 -1.37
CA ARG A 144 -14.33 12.95 -1.44
C ARG A 144 -14.73 14.05 -2.43
N LYS A 145 -13.76 14.70 -3.07
CA LYS A 145 -14.04 15.54 -4.25
C LYS A 145 -14.65 14.69 -5.37
N SER A 146 -15.33 15.35 -6.30
CA SER A 146 -15.93 14.65 -7.45
C SER A 146 -14.86 13.89 -8.24
N PHE A 147 -15.25 12.80 -8.88
CA PHE A 147 -14.35 12.01 -9.73
C PHE A 147 -13.69 12.87 -10.82
N GLN A 148 -14.43 13.84 -11.38
CA GLN A 148 -13.89 14.74 -12.40
C GLN A 148 -12.85 15.70 -11.82
N GLU A 149 -13.08 16.28 -10.63
CA GLU A 149 -12.08 17.10 -9.95
C GLU A 149 -10.81 16.29 -9.63
N LYS A 150 -10.93 15.06 -9.13
CA LYS A 150 -9.78 14.20 -8.83
C LYS A 150 -8.99 13.82 -10.07
N LYS A 151 -9.70 13.54 -11.18
CA LYS A 151 -9.09 13.21 -12.47
C LYS A 151 -8.38 14.41 -13.11
N ALA A 152 -8.94 15.60 -12.93
CA ALA A 152 -8.39 16.86 -13.45
C ALA A 152 -7.58 17.63 -12.40
N TYR A 153 -7.14 16.98 -11.32
CA TYR A 153 -6.68 17.66 -10.12
C TYR A 153 -5.37 18.42 -10.35
N LYS A 154 -5.50 19.71 -10.66
CA LYS A 154 -4.39 20.64 -10.93
C LYS A 154 -3.95 21.41 -9.69
N ASP A 155 -4.79 21.47 -8.65
CA ASP A 155 -4.56 22.33 -7.47
C ASP A 155 -3.28 21.99 -6.71
N LEU A 156 -2.79 20.75 -6.77
CA LEU A 156 -1.52 20.40 -6.13
C LEU A 156 -0.29 20.67 -7.01
N ASN A 157 -0.47 21.10 -8.27
CA ASN A 157 0.58 21.06 -9.28
C ASN A 157 1.35 19.75 -9.18
N LEU A 158 0.67 18.59 -9.18
CA LEU A 158 1.39 17.31 -9.21
C LEU A 158 1.88 17.02 -10.62
N SER A 159 2.82 16.08 -10.75
CA SER A 159 3.15 15.49 -12.05
C SER A 159 1.89 14.90 -12.72
N ASP A 160 1.91 14.79 -14.05
CA ASP A 160 0.82 14.15 -14.78
C ASP A 160 0.72 12.66 -14.41
N GLY A 161 -0.50 12.09 -14.44
CA GLY A 161 -0.73 10.66 -14.19
C GLY A 161 -0.68 10.23 -12.72
N THR A 162 -0.75 11.16 -11.77
CA THR A 162 -0.71 10.87 -10.34
C THR A 162 -1.99 10.22 -9.80
N TYR A 163 -3.14 10.52 -10.40
CA TYR A 163 -4.42 9.89 -10.05
C TYR A 163 -4.70 8.65 -10.91
N ARG A 164 -4.97 7.53 -10.24
CA ARG A 164 -5.40 6.27 -10.86
C ARG A 164 -6.64 5.73 -10.17
N TRP A 165 -7.43 4.95 -10.91
CA TRP A 165 -8.54 4.19 -10.37
C TRP A 165 -8.73 2.93 -11.18
N GLY A 166 -9.18 1.87 -10.51
CA GLY A 166 -9.39 0.59 -11.14
C GLY A 166 -8.14 0.01 -11.80
N ALA A 167 -8.38 -0.80 -12.82
CA ALA A 167 -7.37 -1.20 -13.79
C ALA A 167 -7.71 -0.59 -15.16
N PRO A 168 -6.74 -0.08 -15.92
CA PRO A 168 -7.02 0.62 -17.18
C PRO A 168 -7.58 -0.31 -18.26
N LEU A 169 -7.10 -1.56 -18.36
CA LEU A 169 -7.53 -2.55 -19.36
C LEU A 169 -7.65 -3.97 -18.76
N PRO A 170 -8.56 -4.21 -17.80
CA PRO A 170 -8.72 -5.54 -17.22
C PRO A 170 -9.38 -6.47 -18.24
N THR A 171 -8.77 -7.62 -18.47
CA THR A 171 -9.34 -8.70 -19.31
C THR A 171 -10.14 -9.71 -18.48
N SER A 172 -10.02 -9.65 -17.16
CA SER A 172 -10.76 -10.50 -16.22
C SER A 172 -10.90 -9.82 -14.85
N LEU A 173 -11.81 -10.34 -14.03
CA LEU A 173 -12.02 -9.85 -12.66
C LEU A 173 -10.79 -10.04 -11.75
N LYS A 174 -9.91 -10.99 -12.09
CA LYS A 174 -8.65 -11.20 -11.36
C LYS A 174 -7.64 -10.07 -11.57
N GLN A 175 -7.88 -9.18 -12.52
CA GLN A 175 -7.04 -8.01 -12.79
C GLN A 175 -7.69 -6.71 -12.29
N LEU A 176 -8.88 -6.79 -11.68
CA LEU A 176 -9.65 -5.63 -11.26
C LEU A 176 -9.39 -5.31 -9.79
N SER A 177 -8.97 -4.08 -9.52
CA SER A 177 -8.86 -3.53 -8.16
C SER A 177 -9.97 -2.51 -7.93
N TRP A 178 -10.81 -2.73 -6.92
CA TRP A 178 -11.87 -1.78 -6.52
C TRP A 178 -11.29 -0.67 -5.63
N SER A 179 -10.42 0.15 -6.24
CA SER A 179 -9.74 1.23 -5.55
C SER A 179 -9.38 2.37 -6.47
N GLU A 180 -9.17 3.53 -5.85
CA GLU A 180 -8.53 4.69 -6.44
C GLU A 180 -7.31 5.07 -5.59
N ALA A 181 -6.34 5.73 -6.22
CA ALA A 181 -5.19 6.24 -5.51
C ALA A 181 -4.56 7.46 -6.18
N PHE A 182 -3.97 8.32 -5.35
CA PHE A 182 -2.96 9.28 -5.79
C PHE A 182 -1.57 8.70 -5.50
N HIS A 183 -0.73 8.56 -6.52
CA HIS A 183 0.72 8.38 -6.38
C HIS A 183 1.37 9.75 -6.44
N VAL A 184 2.01 10.17 -5.35
CA VAL A 184 2.59 11.51 -5.21
C VAL A 184 4.09 11.37 -4.96
N GLN A 185 4.92 11.83 -5.90
CA GLN A 185 6.37 11.82 -5.70
C GLN A 185 6.76 12.77 -4.57
N LEU A 186 7.77 12.40 -3.78
CA LEU A 186 8.25 13.28 -2.71
C LEU A 186 8.81 14.58 -3.27
N SER A 187 9.45 14.55 -4.44
CA SER A 187 9.91 15.75 -5.14
C SER A 187 8.77 16.73 -5.43
N ASP A 188 7.56 16.25 -5.76
CA ASP A 188 6.40 17.13 -5.94
C ASP A 188 5.95 17.78 -4.62
N ILE A 189 6.13 17.09 -3.48
CA ILE A 189 5.78 17.56 -2.14
C ILE A 189 6.83 18.53 -1.59
N LEU A 190 8.11 18.29 -1.84
CA LEU A 190 9.23 19.01 -1.23
C LEU A 190 9.81 20.11 -2.14
N ASP A 191 9.42 20.19 -3.42
CA ASP A 191 9.92 21.26 -4.32
C ASP A 191 9.37 22.64 -3.92
N SER A 192 10.27 23.45 -3.34
CA SER A 192 10.00 24.83 -2.90
C SER A 192 9.58 25.77 -4.04
N ARG A 193 9.87 25.45 -5.31
CA ARG A 193 9.44 26.26 -6.48
C ARG A 193 7.97 26.04 -6.82
N ARG A 194 7.37 24.94 -6.36
CA ARG A 194 5.93 24.63 -6.52
C ARG A 194 5.10 25.16 -5.34
N SER A 195 5.73 25.86 -4.38
CA SER A 195 5.17 26.34 -3.11
C SER A 195 4.12 27.46 -3.22
N HIS A 196 3.86 28.00 -4.41
CA HIS A 196 2.92 29.12 -4.57
C HIS A 196 1.44 28.74 -4.32
N ASN A 197 1.13 27.45 -4.15
CA ASN A 197 -0.20 26.99 -3.73
C ASN A 197 -0.15 26.37 -2.33
N THR A 198 -0.35 27.20 -1.30
CA THR A 198 -0.36 26.83 0.12
C THR A 198 -1.67 26.14 0.52
N ASN A 199 -2.04 25.06 -0.17
CA ASN A 199 -3.19 24.27 0.24
C ASN A 199 -2.84 23.40 1.46
N ARG A 200 -3.77 23.27 2.41
CA ARG A 200 -3.54 22.53 3.68
C ARG A 200 -3.10 21.09 3.48
N LEU A 201 -3.56 20.47 2.39
CA LEU A 201 -3.17 19.12 1.99
C LEU A 201 -1.67 19.02 1.73
N ARG A 202 -1.07 19.96 1.00
CA ARG A 202 0.37 20.00 0.76
C ARG A 202 1.15 20.10 2.06
N SER A 203 0.84 21.06 2.92
CA SER A 203 1.52 21.21 4.21
C SER A 203 1.38 19.96 5.08
N SER A 204 0.20 19.33 5.08
CA SER A 204 -0.01 18.07 5.81
C SER A 204 0.82 16.92 5.22
N MET A 205 0.97 16.84 3.89
CA MET A 205 1.85 15.87 3.24
C MET A 205 3.32 16.14 3.55
N GLU A 206 3.76 17.40 3.59
CA GLU A 206 5.12 17.80 3.94
C GLU A 206 5.46 17.35 5.38
N GLU A 207 4.65 17.74 6.36
CA GLU A 207 4.83 17.33 7.77
C GLU A 207 4.84 15.81 7.94
N PHE A 208 3.92 15.13 7.25
CA PHE A 208 3.84 13.67 7.25
C PHE A 208 5.09 13.02 6.67
N VAL A 209 5.55 13.49 5.50
CA VAL A 209 6.75 12.96 4.85
C VAL A 209 7.95 13.11 5.76
N PHE A 210 8.13 14.27 6.42
CA PHE A 210 9.24 14.47 7.34
C PHE A 210 9.19 13.49 8.51
N ALA A 211 8.04 13.32 9.16
CA ALA A 211 7.91 12.40 10.29
C ALA A 211 8.17 10.94 9.89
N ILE A 212 7.58 10.49 8.78
CA ILE A 212 7.64 9.10 8.33
C ILE A 212 8.97 8.77 7.65
N CYS A 213 9.65 9.72 7.02
CA CYS A 213 10.97 9.50 6.45
C CYS A 213 12.00 9.09 7.52
N GLU A 214 11.96 9.72 8.70
CA GLU A 214 12.90 9.40 9.79
C GLU A 214 12.68 8.00 10.34
N VAL A 215 11.42 7.60 10.56
CA VAL A 215 11.08 6.21 10.95
C VAL A 215 11.55 5.21 9.88
N ALA A 216 11.39 5.57 8.61
CA ALA A 216 11.78 4.69 7.50
C ALA A 216 13.29 4.48 7.45
N LYS A 217 14.07 5.55 7.64
CA LYS A 217 15.53 5.49 7.72
C LYS A 217 15.99 4.64 8.89
N GLU A 218 15.47 4.89 10.08
CA GLU A 218 15.86 4.16 11.29
C GLU A 218 15.62 2.65 11.13
N LEU A 219 14.45 2.25 10.62
CA LEU A 219 14.16 0.84 10.33
C LEU A 219 15.09 0.26 9.26
N ALA A 220 15.40 1.02 8.22
CA ALA A 220 16.28 0.57 7.15
C ALA A 220 17.74 0.37 7.63
N GLU A 221 18.24 1.29 8.45
CA GLU A 221 19.55 1.22 9.09
C GLU A 221 19.65 0.01 10.02
N ILE A 222 18.63 -0.22 10.86
CA ILE A 222 18.56 -1.40 11.73
C ILE A 222 18.61 -2.70 10.91
N LEU A 223 17.84 -2.77 9.82
CA LEU A 223 17.82 -3.95 8.95
C LEU A 223 19.17 -4.18 8.27
N ALA A 224 19.89 -3.12 7.88
CA ALA A 224 21.25 -3.21 7.33
C ALA A 224 22.24 -3.76 8.37
N GLU A 225 22.20 -3.18 9.58
CA GLU A 225 23.10 -3.54 10.67
C GLU A 225 22.93 -5.01 11.09
N GLU A 226 21.70 -5.48 11.23
CA GLU A 226 21.39 -6.87 11.59
C GLU A 226 21.75 -7.87 10.46
N MET A 227 21.99 -7.39 9.24
CA MET A 227 22.58 -8.19 8.16
C MET A 227 24.11 -8.19 8.16
N GLY A 228 24.74 -7.36 9.00
CA GLY A 228 26.19 -7.11 8.96
C GLY A 228 26.63 -6.35 7.71
N ARG A 229 25.76 -5.51 7.13
CA ARG A 229 26.08 -4.65 5.98
C ARG A 229 26.13 -3.18 6.40
N GLU A 230 26.93 -2.40 5.67
CA GLU A 230 26.94 -0.94 5.80
C GLU A 230 25.61 -0.33 5.35
N THR A 231 25.28 0.85 5.88
CA THR A 231 23.98 1.53 5.68
C THR A 231 23.91 2.32 4.38
N ASP A 232 24.94 2.29 3.54
CA ASP A 232 25.10 3.12 2.35
C ASP A 232 23.94 3.01 1.34
N LEU A 233 23.38 1.80 1.16
CA LEU A 233 22.22 1.59 0.29
C LEU A 233 20.98 2.40 0.76
N PHE A 234 20.90 2.72 2.05
CA PHE A 234 19.81 3.48 2.63
C PHE A 234 20.13 4.95 2.86
N GLN A 235 21.41 5.33 2.93
CA GLN A 235 21.79 6.75 2.91
C GLN A 235 21.44 7.41 1.57
N GLU A 236 21.53 6.65 0.47
CA GLU A 236 21.05 7.08 -0.85
C GLU A 236 19.56 6.75 -1.10
N ALA A 237 18.96 5.82 -0.34
CA ALA A 237 17.51 5.70 -0.27
C ALA A 237 16.93 6.88 0.54
N CYS A 238 15.64 7.18 0.40
CA CYS A 238 15.00 8.40 0.92
C CYS A 238 15.24 9.69 0.12
N LEU A 239 15.90 9.64 -1.04
CA LEU A 239 15.93 10.81 -1.92
C LEU A 239 14.50 11.18 -2.38
N PRO A 240 14.12 12.47 -2.37
CA PRO A 240 12.81 12.91 -2.80
C PRO A 240 12.42 12.44 -4.22
N GLU A 241 13.42 12.20 -5.07
CA GLU A 241 13.27 11.76 -6.45
C GLU A 241 12.97 10.25 -6.58
N SER A 242 13.28 9.45 -5.57
CA SER A 242 13.10 8.00 -5.61
C SER A 242 11.86 7.52 -4.85
N CYS A 243 11.47 8.23 -3.79
CA CYS A 243 10.40 7.85 -2.88
C CYS A 243 9.07 8.52 -3.22
N TYR A 244 7.97 7.89 -2.83
CA TYR A 244 6.64 8.43 -3.10
C TYR A 244 5.62 8.05 -2.02
N LEU A 245 4.58 8.87 -1.91
CA LEU A 245 3.37 8.56 -1.16
C LEU A 245 2.33 7.93 -2.08
N ARG A 246 1.54 7.01 -1.52
CA ARG A 246 0.33 6.51 -2.15
C ARG A 246 -0.86 6.72 -1.23
N LEU A 247 -1.74 7.63 -1.61
CA LEU A 247 -3.00 7.87 -0.93
C LEU A 247 -4.04 6.94 -1.56
N ASN A 248 -4.52 5.92 -0.87
CA ASN A 248 -5.49 4.96 -1.39
C ASN A 248 -6.88 5.22 -0.79
N ARG A 249 -7.92 5.07 -1.63
CA ARG A 249 -9.31 4.95 -1.20
C ARG A 249 -9.93 3.70 -1.81
N TYR A 250 -10.66 2.97 -0.99
CA TYR A 250 -11.43 1.80 -1.36
C TYR A 250 -12.91 2.14 -1.12
N PRO A 251 -13.67 2.53 -2.16
CA PRO A 251 -15.09 2.85 -2.01
C PRO A 251 -15.92 1.65 -1.56
N PRO A 252 -17.13 1.87 -1.02
CA PRO A 252 -18.05 0.78 -0.71
C PRO A 252 -18.33 -0.08 -1.95
N CYS A 253 -18.54 -1.38 -1.76
CA CYS A 253 -18.87 -2.30 -2.83
C CYS A 253 -19.99 -3.27 -2.39
N PRO A 254 -21.26 -2.85 -2.44
CA PRO A 254 -22.36 -3.62 -1.87
C PRO A 254 -22.64 -4.94 -2.60
N ASN A 255 -22.43 -4.95 -3.93
CA ASN A 255 -22.90 -6.04 -4.80
C ASN A 255 -21.81 -7.04 -5.18
N TYR A 256 -20.54 -6.76 -4.83
CA TYR A 256 -19.40 -7.55 -5.30
C TYR A 256 -18.39 -7.83 -4.18
N SER A 257 -18.86 -8.48 -3.12
CA SER A 257 -18.06 -8.87 -1.94
C SER A 257 -16.82 -9.72 -2.23
N HIS A 258 -16.75 -10.35 -3.41
CA HIS A 258 -15.62 -11.17 -3.87
C HIS A 258 -14.52 -10.35 -4.57
N LEU A 259 -14.75 -9.07 -4.87
CA LEU A 259 -13.73 -8.22 -5.47
C LEU A 259 -12.69 -7.82 -4.43
N MET A 260 -11.48 -7.56 -4.92
CA MET A 260 -10.38 -7.07 -4.11
C MET A 260 -10.27 -5.56 -4.27
N GLY A 261 -10.05 -4.86 -3.16
CA GLY A 261 -9.71 -3.44 -3.19
C GLY A 261 -8.36 -3.24 -3.84
N LEU A 262 -7.41 -4.14 -3.55
CA LEU A 262 -6.13 -4.23 -4.24
C LEU A 262 -5.78 -5.72 -4.39
N MET A 263 -5.48 -6.14 -5.62
CA MET A 263 -5.14 -7.54 -5.92
C MET A 263 -3.91 -8.03 -5.14
N PRO A 264 -3.75 -9.36 -4.94
CA PRO A 264 -2.52 -9.94 -4.43
C PRO A 264 -1.30 -9.42 -5.18
N HIS A 265 -0.35 -8.85 -4.44
CA HIS A 265 0.89 -8.33 -4.98
C HIS A 265 1.96 -8.31 -3.89
N THR A 266 3.22 -8.29 -4.31
CA THR A 266 4.34 -7.88 -3.45
C THR A 266 4.69 -6.43 -3.76
N ASP A 267 5.19 -5.69 -2.78
CA ASP A 267 5.79 -4.36 -3.02
C ASP A 267 7.14 -4.50 -3.77
N THR A 268 7.91 -3.41 -3.89
CA THR A 268 9.27 -3.42 -4.44
C THR A 268 10.20 -4.36 -3.64
N SER A 269 10.34 -5.61 -4.08
CA SER A 269 11.11 -6.66 -3.40
C SER A 269 12.65 -6.43 -3.32
N PHE A 270 13.13 -5.19 -3.43
CA PHE A 270 14.56 -4.87 -3.47
C PHE A 270 15.30 -5.29 -2.19
N LEU A 271 14.73 -5.10 -1.00
CA LEU A 271 15.38 -5.56 0.25
C LEU A 271 15.53 -7.08 0.28
N THR A 272 14.62 -7.84 -0.36
CA THR A 272 14.74 -9.30 -0.42
C THR A 272 15.90 -9.71 -1.31
N ALA A 273 16.08 -9.03 -2.45
CA ALA A 273 17.23 -9.26 -3.31
C ALA A 273 18.54 -8.87 -2.63
N TRP A 274 18.59 -7.67 -2.06
CA TRP A 274 19.77 -7.13 -1.39
C TRP A 274 20.17 -7.96 -0.16
N SER A 275 19.19 -8.42 0.62
CA SER A 275 19.41 -9.32 1.77
C SER A 275 19.61 -10.78 1.40
N ASN A 276 19.71 -11.12 0.11
CA ASN A 276 19.91 -12.48 -0.36
C ASN A 276 18.88 -13.48 0.21
N ASN A 277 17.59 -13.11 0.15
CA ASN A 277 16.44 -13.82 0.73
C ASN A 277 16.33 -13.87 2.26
N LEU A 278 17.22 -13.22 3.00
CA LEU A 278 17.11 -13.17 4.46
C LEU A 278 15.81 -12.46 4.89
N TYR A 279 15.49 -11.29 4.32
CA TYR A 279 14.24 -10.59 4.58
C TYR A 279 13.17 -10.91 3.53
N LYS A 280 11.95 -11.19 3.96
CA LYS A 280 10.88 -11.68 3.07
C LYS A 280 10.09 -10.55 2.43
N SER A 281 9.82 -10.66 1.14
CA SER A 281 8.80 -9.87 0.45
C SER A 281 7.53 -10.70 0.40
N VAL A 282 6.54 -10.35 1.22
CA VAL A 282 5.33 -11.16 1.33
C VAL A 282 4.24 -10.59 0.43
N GLU A 283 3.53 -11.50 -0.24
CA GLU A 283 2.38 -11.13 -1.06
C GLU A 283 1.25 -10.65 -0.13
N HIS A 284 0.54 -9.60 -0.51
CA HIS A 284 -0.54 -9.07 0.28
C HIS A 284 -1.63 -8.49 -0.60
N ARG A 285 -2.82 -8.37 -0.03
CA ARG A 285 -4.01 -7.88 -0.73
C ARG A 285 -4.89 -7.06 0.20
N VAL A 286 -5.71 -6.20 -0.40
CA VAL A 286 -6.78 -5.50 0.32
C VAL A 286 -8.11 -6.11 -0.12
N VAL A 287 -8.84 -6.71 0.81
CA VAL A 287 -10.18 -7.26 0.54
C VAL A 287 -11.19 -6.12 0.59
N VAL A 288 -12.17 -6.13 -0.30
CA VAL A 288 -13.33 -5.24 -0.16
C VAL A 288 -14.26 -5.83 0.91
N ALA A 289 -13.94 -5.53 2.17
CA ALA A 289 -14.64 -6.13 3.30
C ALA A 289 -15.98 -5.47 3.59
N ASN A 290 -16.24 -4.25 3.07
CA ASN A 290 -17.34 -3.42 3.55
C ASN A 290 -18.29 -2.97 2.42
N PRO A 291 -19.55 -3.42 2.44
CA PRO A 291 -20.57 -3.00 1.47
C PRO A 291 -21.06 -1.56 1.71
N VAL A 292 -20.76 -0.97 2.87
CA VAL A 292 -21.33 0.32 3.32
C VAL A 292 -20.28 1.41 3.52
N LYS A 293 -19.11 1.06 4.08
CA LYS A 293 -18.07 2.02 4.45
C LYS A 293 -16.88 1.96 3.50
N GLU A 294 -16.41 3.15 3.15
CA GLU A 294 -15.12 3.33 2.48
C GLU A 294 -13.95 3.10 3.43
N ARG A 295 -12.81 2.67 2.88
CA ARG A 295 -11.52 2.56 3.58
C ARG A 295 -10.50 3.51 2.96
N PHE A 296 -9.66 4.10 3.80
CA PHE A 296 -8.53 4.93 3.39
C PHE A 296 -7.23 4.35 3.93
N SER A 297 -6.15 4.48 3.16
CA SER A 297 -4.79 4.28 3.66
C SER A 297 -3.80 5.22 3.00
N THR A 298 -2.74 5.56 3.73
CA THR A 298 -1.58 6.29 3.21
C THR A 298 -0.38 5.38 3.36
N ALA A 299 0.29 5.10 2.25
CA ALA A 299 1.49 4.29 2.21
C ALA A 299 2.69 5.15 1.78
N TYR A 300 3.77 5.11 2.55
CA TYR A 300 5.06 5.68 2.17
C TYR A 300 5.93 4.58 1.58
N PHE A 301 6.49 4.79 0.39
CA PHE A 301 7.36 3.84 -0.27
C PHE A 301 8.80 4.34 -0.23
N LEU A 302 9.60 3.73 0.66
CA LEU A 302 11.04 3.90 0.63
C LEU A 302 11.62 3.13 -0.55
N CYS A 303 12.21 3.85 -1.50
CA CYS A 303 12.84 3.27 -2.68
C CYS A 303 14.25 3.84 -2.86
N PRO A 304 15.22 3.02 -3.29
CA PRO A 304 16.50 3.54 -3.73
C PRO A 304 16.36 4.27 -5.09
N PRO A 305 17.32 5.13 -5.46
CA PRO A 305 17.43 5.70 -6.79
C PRO A 305 17.42 4.65 -7.90
N THR A 306 16.98 5.05 -9.09
CA THR A 306 16.90 4.17 -10.27
C THR A 306 18.27 3.57 -10.64
N GLU A 307 19.35 4.32 -10.45
CA GLU A 307 20.72 3.88 -10.77
C GLU A 307 21.34 2.98 -9.71
N THR A 308 20.75 2.89 -8.51
CA THR A 308 21.29 2.06 -7.42
C THR A 308 21.34 0.61 -7.86
N VAL A 309 22.56 0.04 -7.83
CA VAL A 309 22.80 -1.36 -8.14
C VAL A 309 22.47 -2.20 -6.91
N ILE A 310 21.61 -3.18 -7.10
CA ILE A 310 21.22 -4.14 -6.07
C ILE A 310 22.11 -5.36 -6.22
N GLU A 311 22.99 -5.55 -5.25
CA GLU A 311 23.91 -6.68 -5.19
C GLU A 311 23.53 -7.65 -4.08
N SER A 312 23.20 -8.87 -4.52
CA SER A 312 22.93 -10.00 -3.66
C SER A 312 24.25 -10.66 -3.26
N GLY A 313 24.40 -11.05 -1.99
CA GLY A 313 25.61 -11.73 -1.52
C GLY A 313 25.59 -12.06 -0.04
N GLY A 314 26.38 -13.06 0.35
CA GLY A 314 26.50 -13.52 1.74
C GLY A 314 27.20 -14.88 1.82
N VAL A 315 27.23 -15.45 3.02
CA VAL A 315 27.77 -16.80 3.27
C VAL A 315 26.90 -17.82 2.53
N GLY A 316 27.36 -18.30 1.37
CA GLY A 316 26.61 -19.21 0.49
C GLY A 316 26.49 -18.75 -0.98
N GLY A 317 27.00 -17.57 -1.32
CA GLY A 317 26.93 -17.02 -2.68
C GLY A 317 25.69 -16.17 -2.92
N ALA A 318 25.64 -15.51 -4.08
CA ALA A 318 24.51 -14.68 -4.49
C ALA A 318 23.38 -15.55 -5.04
N VAL A 319 22.13 -15.24 -4.69
CA VAL A 319 20.95 -15.88 -5.30
C VAL A 319 20.50 -15.15 -6.56
N TYR A 320 20.68 -13.84 -6.58
CA TYR A 320 20.30 -12.98 -7.69
C TYR A 320 21.54 -12.45 -8.40
N ARG A 321 21.46 -12.26 -9.73
CA ARG A 321 22.46 -11.47 -10.44
C ARG A 321 22.37 -10.01 -9.99
N SER A 322 23.43 -9.23 -10.16
CA SER A 322 23.34 -7.78 -9.97
C SER A 322 22.41 -7.16 -11.01
N PHE A 323 21.61 -6.19 -10.59
CA PHE A 323 20.72 -5.39 -11.43
C PHE A 323 20.49 -4.02 -10.80
N SER A 324 20.20 -2.99 -11.60
CA SER A 324 19.81 -1.69 -11.03
C SER A 324 18.33 -1.68 -10.62
N PHE A 325 17.96 -0.84 -9.65
CA PHE A 325 16.56 -0.69 -9.27
C PHE A 325 15.70 -0.20 -10.45
N GLY A 326 16.27 0.59 -11.36
CA GLY A 326 15.65 0.99 -12.61
C GLY A 326 15.37 -0.17 -13.55
N GLU A 327 16.32 -1.08 -13.70
CA GLU A 327 16.14 -2.32 -14.45
C GLU A 327 14.99 -3.14 -13.88
N TYR A 328 14.95 -3.29 -12.54
CA TYR A 328 13.87 -3.99 -11.85
C TYR A 328 12.48 -3.36 -12.12
N LYS A 329 12.35 -2.04 -11.99
CA LYS A 329 11.11 -1.32 -12.27
C LYS A 329 10.65 -1.52 -13.72
N LYS A 330 11.57 -1.34 -14.68
CA LYS A 330 11.29 -1.53 -16.11
C LYS A 330 10.87 -2.96 -16.43
N GLN A 331 11.50 -3.96 -15.80
CA GLN A 331 11.13 -5.36 -15.98
C GLN A 331 9.71 -5.64 -15.44
N ILE A 332 9.33 -5.06 -14.30
CA ILE A 332 7.95 -5.16 -13.78
C ILE A 332 6.95 -4.55 -14.75
N GLU A 333 7.23 -3.36 -15.29
CA GLU A 333 6.36 -2.72 -16.28
C GLU A 333 6.17 -3.60 -17.52
N LEU A 334 7.26 -4.23 -18.00
CA LEU A 334 7.20 -5.18 -19.10
C LEU A 334 6.40 -6.44 -18.74
N ASP A 335 6.56 -6.99 -17.53
CA ASP A 335 5.78 -8.14 -17.07
C ASP A 335 4.29 -7.79 -17.04
N VAL A 336 3.91 -6.68 -16.42
CA VAL A 336 2.51 -6.23 -16.37
C VAL A 336 1.95 -6.01 -17.78
N LYS A 337 2.72 -5.41 -18.69
CA LYS A 337 2.31 -5.17 -20.07
C LYS A 337 2.12 -6.47 -20.86
N ASN A 338 3.02 -7.44 -20.69
CA ASN A 338 3.08 -8.64 -21.53
C ASN A 338 2.25 -9.80 -20.98
N VAL A 339 2.23 -9.99 -19.67
CA VAL A 339 1.56 -11.12 -19.01
C VAL A 339 0.43 -10.69 -18.08
N GLY A 340 0.16 -9.39 -17.96
CA GLY A 340 -0.93 -8.85 -17.15
C GLY A 340 -0.68 -8.87 -15.63
N GLN A 341 0.52 -9.28 -15.20
CA GLN A 341 0.89 -9.38 -13.79
C GLN A 341 2.39 -9.16 -13.60
N LYS A 342 2.77 -8.76 -12.39
CA LYS A 342 4.18 -8.64 -11.98
C LYS A 342 4.76 -10.05 -11.71
N ILE A 343 5.90 -10.37 -12.31
CA ILE A 343 6.68 -11.57 -11.94
C ILE A 343 7.72 -11.21 -10.88
N GLY A 344 8.49 -10.13 -11.08
CA GLY A 344 9.41 -9.60 -10.07
C GLY A 344 10.74 -10.34 -9.99
N LEU A 345 11.21 -10.63 -8.77
CA LEU A 345 12.55 -11.19 -8.52
C LEU A 345 12.91 -12.50 -9.24
N PRO A 346 11.98 -13.42 -9.58
CA PRO A 346 12.31 -14.59 -10.38
C PRO A 346 12.98 -14.27 -11.73
N ARG A 347 12.80 -13.05 -12.28
CA ARG A 347 13.50 -12.57 -13.49
C ARG A 347 15.00 -12.31 -13.31
N PHE A 348 15.47 -12.30 -12.07
CA PHE A 348 16.83 -11.89 -11.68
C PHE A 348 17.60 -13.00 -10.95
N LEU A 349 17.04 -14.21 -10.85
CA LEU A 349 17.74 -15.36 -10.29
C LEU A 349 18.98 -15.70 -11.13
N LEU A 350 20.06 -16.10 -10.46
CA LEU A 350 21.18 -16.73 -11.13
C LEU A 350 20.77 -18.12 -11.62
N PRO A 351 21.34 -18.65 -12.73
CA PRO A 351 20.95 -19.95 -13.29
C PRO A 351 21.08 -21.15 -12.34
N THR A 352 21.80 -20.99 -11.23
CA THR A 352 22.02 -22.00 -10.20
C THR A 352 20.87 -22.10 -9.18
N HIS A 353 19.85 -21.25 -9.30
CA HIS A 353 18.67 -21.16 -8.44
C HIS A 353 17.39 -21.08 -9.28
#